data_AF-A0A832UG87-F1
#
_entry.id   AF-A0A832UG87-F1
#
_cell.length_a   1.000
_cell.length_b   1.000
_cell.length_c   1.000
_cell.angle_alpha   90.00
_cell.angle_beta   90.00
_cell.angle_gamma   90.00
#
_symmetry.space_group_name_H-M   'P 1'
#
loop_
_entity.id
_entity.type
_entity.pdbx_description
1 polymer ?
#
loop_
_entity_poly.entity_id
_entity_poly.type
_entity_poly.pdbx_seq_one_letter_code
_entity_poly.pdbx_strand_id
1 'polypeptide(L)'
;MDIEWFYIALVLACSDILHGIIWHTFSDFYIIFGEMVHNIVKSSFVTWIVHEVLEAIFHFIVLSLVFQSFTIGVLAGTIHFCIDVFHNYFEIEMNGLHHRALHFVIESIFFMIILSL
;
A
#
# COMPACT_ATOMS: atom_id res chain seq x y z
N MET A 1 -13.00 22.73 3.29
CA MET A 1 -12.26 21.45 3.37
C MET A 1 -10.80 21.80 3.47
N ASP A 2 -10.16 21.37 4.55
CA ASP A 2 -8.71 21.44 4.64
C ASP A 2 -8.09 20.56 3.52
N ILE A 3 -6.95 20.97 2.98
CA ILE A 3 -6.29 20.26 1.86
C ILE A 3 -5.44 19.08 2.34
N GLU A 4 -5.49 18.76 3.63
CA GLU A 4 -4.75 17.67 4.26
C GLU A 4 -4.98 16.31 3.58
N TRP A 5 -6.23 15.99 3.20
CA TRP A 5 -6.55 14.76 2.47
C TRP A 5 -5.70 14.60 1.19
N PHE A 6 -5.45 15.71 0.48
CA PHE A 6 -4.68 15.71 -0.75
C PHE A 6 -3.20 15.49 -0.47
N TYR A 7 -2.67 16.10 0.59
CA TYR A 7 -1.30 15.85 1.01
C TYR A 7 -1.10 14.40 1.45
N ILE A 8 -2.04 13.81 2.16
CA ILE A 8 -1.97 12.39 2.56
C ILE A 8 -1.91 11.51 1.31
N ALA A 9 -2.84 11.68 0.37
CA ALA A 9 -2.87 10.91 -0.88
C ALA A 9 -1.59 11.10 -1.71
N LEU A 10 -1.05 12.33 -1.77
CA LEU A 10 0.20 12.62 -2.46
C LEU A 10 1.38 11.88 -1.84
N VAL A 11 1.52 11.92 -0.51
CA VAL A 11 2.60 11.22 0.19
C VAL A 11 2.44 9.71 0.07
N LEU A 12 1.21 9.19 0.08
CA LEU A 12 0.93 7.76 -0.13
C LEU A 12 1.35 7.32 -1.53
N ALA A 13 1.02 8.08 -2.57
CA ALA A 13 1.50 7.81 -3.93
C ALA A 13 3.03 7.90 -4.06
N CYS A 14 3.69 8.84 -3.37
CA CYS A 14 5.14 8.88 -3.31
C CYS A 14 5.72 7.67 -2.55
N SER A 15 5.03 7.22 -1.50
CA SER A 15 5.41 6.05 -0.71
C SER A 15 5.33 4.78 -1.55
N ASP A 16 4.30 4.59 -2.36
CA ASP A 16 4.17 3.49 -3.32
C ASP A 16 5.33 3.44 -4.33
N ILE A 17 5.70 4.60 -4.91
CA ILE A 17 6.89 4.69 -5.77
C ILE A 17 8.17 4.30 -5.00
N LEU A 18 8.31 4.76 -3.76
CA LEU A 18 9.47 4.46 -2.93
C LEU A 18 9.52 2.97 -2.57
N HIS A 19 8.38 2.35 -2.26
CA HIS A 19 8.25 0.92 -2.02
C HIS A 19 8.74 0.14 -3.24
N GLY A 20 8.27 0.48 -4.45
CA GLY A 20 8.73 -0.13 -5.69
C GLY A 20 10.24 -0.02 -5.91
N ILE A 21 10.84 1.14 -5.61
CA ILE A 21 12.30 1.32 -5.70
C ILE A 21 13.04 0.42 -4.69
N ILE A 22 12.55 0.34 -3.45
CA ILE A 22 13.13 -0.53 -2.40
C ILE A 22 13.03 -1.99 -2.82
N TRP A 23 11.86 -2.42 -3.30
CA TRP A 23 11.64 -3.76 -3.80
C TRP A 23 12.62 -4.13 -4.93
N HIS A 24 12.78 -3.25 -5.92
CA HIS A 24 13.73 -3.47 -7.01
C HIS A 24 15.19 -3.48 -6.54
N THR A 25 15.55 -2.67 -5.55
CA THR A 25 16.92 -2.60 -5.02
C THR A 25 17.28 -3.85 -4.20
N PHE A 26 16.30 -4.41 -3.47
CA PHE A 26 16.47 -5.58 -2.60
C PHE A 26 15.80 -6.83 -3.17
N SER A 27 15.66 -6.93 -4.49
CA SER A 27 14.87 -7.97 -5.16
C SER A 27 15.29 -9.38 -4.75
N ASP A 28 16.59 -9.64 -4.63
CA ASP A 28 17.12 -10.95 -4.25
C ASP A 28 16.68 -11.36 -2.85
N PHE A 29 16.71 -10.43 -1.90
CA PHE A 29 16.23 -10.67 -0.54
C PHE A 29 14.74 -10.98 -0.55
N TYR A 30 13.94 -10.21 -1.28
CA TYR A 30 12.50 -10.38 -1.34
C TYR A 30 12.08 -11.69 -2.02
N ILE A 31 12.80 -12.12 -3.06
CA ILE A 31 12.60 -13.43 -3.69
C ILE A 31 12.86 -14.55 -2.69
N ILE A 32 14.01 -14.51 -1.99
CA ILE A 32 14.37 -15.51 -0.97
C ILE A 32 13.33 -15.52 0.15
N PHE A 33 12.94 -14.35 0.64
CA PHE A 33 11.95 -14.21 1.71
C PHE A 33 10.58 -14.78 1.27
N GLY A 34 10.13 -14.45 0.05
CA GLY A 34 8.90 -14.98 -0.52
C GLY A 34 8.92 -16.51 -0.62
N GLU A 35 10.04 -17.09 -1.06
CA GLU A 35 10.20 -18.55 -1.13
C GLU A 35 10.16 -19.20 0.27
N MET A 36 10.80 -18.59 1.27
CA MET A 36 10.74 -19.06 2.66
C MET A 36 9.30 -19.05 3.20
N VAL A 37 8.58 -17.94 3.00
CA VAL A 37 7.17 -17.82 3.41
C VAL A 37 6.31 -18.87 2.71
N HIS A 38 6.46 -19.01 1.39
CA HIS A 38 5.74 -20.03 0.61
C HIS A 38 6.01 -21.45 1.12
N ASN A 39 7.26 -21.75 1.47
CA ASN A 39 7.63 -23.05 2.01
C ASN A 39 6.99 -23.34 3.38
N ILE A 40 6.62 -22.32 4.16
CA ILE A 40 5.93 -22.45 5.44
C ILE A 40 4.41 -22.59 5.23
N VAL A 41 3.81 -21.66 4.47
CA VAL A 41 2.34 -21.56 4.34
C VAL A 41 1.76 -22.46 3.24
N LYS A 42 2.62 -22.97 2.35
CA LYS A 42 2.27 -23.86 1.22
C LYS A 42 1.15 -23.31 0.32
N SER A 43 1.06 -21.98 0.19
CA SER A 43 0.03 -21.28 -0.58
C SER A 43 0.58 -20.00 -1.19
N SER A 44 0.51 -19.88 -2.52
CA SER A 44 0.93 -18.66 -3.23
C SER A 44 0.05 -17.47 -2.87
N PHE A 45 -1.26 -17.69 -2.69
CA PHE A 45 -2.20 -16.64 -2.27
C PHE A 45 -1.84 -16.08 -0.88
N VAL A 46 -1.56 -16.95 0.09
CA VAL A 46 -1.16 -16.50 1.45
C VAL A 46 0.21 -15.83 1.42
N THR A 47 1.14 -16.31 0.58
CA THR A 47 2.45 -15.67 0.40
C THR A 47 2.31 -14.26 -0.16
N TRP A 48 1.42 -14.08 -1.15
CA TRP A 48 1.08 -12.77 -1.70
C TRP A 48 0.44 -11.87 -0.65
N ILE A 49 -0.54 -12.34 0.12
CA ILE A 49 -1.12 -11.56 1.24
C ILE A 49 -0.06 -11.10 2.24
N VAL A 50 0.95 -11.94 2.55
CA VAL A 50 2.06 -11.52 3.43
C VAL A 50 2.86 -10.38 2.82
N HIS A 51 3.10 -10.38 1.51
CA HIS A 51 3.73 -9.26 0.80
C HIS A 51 2.90 -7.98 0.92
N GLU A 52 1.60 -8.05 0.64
CA GLU A 52 0.69 -6.90 0.75
C GLU A 52 0.61 -6.34 2.17
N VAL A 53 0.68 -7.20 3.19
CA VAL A 53 0.74 -6.75 4.60
C VAL A 53 2.06 -6.03 4.90
N LEU A 54 3.18 -6.48 4.33
CA LEU A 54 4.46 -5.80 4.49
C LEU A 54 4.47 -4.43 3.80
N GLU A 55 3.86 -4.31 2.63
CA GLU A 55 3.65 -3.05 1.92
C GLU A 55 2.75 -2.09 2.72
N ALA A 56 1.64 -2.58 3.27
CA ALA A 56 0.78 -1.82 4.17
C ALA A 56 1.53 -1.30 5.41
N ILE A 57 2.37 -2.14 6.03
CA ILE A 57 3.23 -1.75 7.15
C ILE A 57 4.24 -0.69 6.73
N PHE A 58 4.82 -0.82 5.54
CA PHE A 58 5.73 0.17 4.99
C PHE A 58 5.03 1.54 4.83
N HIS A 59 3.85 1.59 4.24
CA HIS A 59 3.07 2.83 4.13
C HIS A 59 2.66 3.38 5.48
N PHE A 60 2.24 2.53 6.42
CA PHE A 60 1.97 2.93 7.80
C PHE A 60 3.16 3.69 8.41
N ILE A 61 4.38 3.12 8.32
CA ILE A 61 5.59 3.75 8.86
C ILE A 61 5.86 5.09 8.19
N VAL A 62 5.87 5.13 6.86
CA VAL A 62 6.17 6.35 6.10
C VAL A 62 5.18 7.46 6.44
N LEU A 63 3.88 7.18 6.41
CA LEU A 63 2.85 8.19 6.64
C LEU A 63 2.81 8.63 8.11
N SER A 64 3.01 7.71 9.07
CA SER A 64 3.13 8.09 10.48
C SER A 64 4.32 9.01 10.74
N LEU A 65 5.44 8.82 10.04
CA LEU A 65 6.61 9.69 10.17
C LEU A 65 6.41 11.03 9.47
N VAL A 66 5.83 11.09 8.28
CA VAL A 66 5.64 12.36 7.57
C VAL A 66 4.62 13.25 8.26
N PHE A 67 3.48 12.68 8.69
CA PHE A 67 2.39 13.43 9.32
C PHE A 67 2.47 13.48 10.84
N GLN A 68 3.48 12.83 11.43
CA GLN A 68 3.62 12.70 12.90
C GLN A 68 2.34 12.18 13.56
N SER A 69 1.64 11.27 12.87
CA SER A 69 0.30 10.79 13.26
C SER A 69 0.19 9.29 13.08
N PHE A 70 0.05 8.58 14.21
CA PHE A 70 -0.20 7.14 14.21
C PHE A 70 -1.52 6.82 13.49
N THR A 71 -2.57 7.62 13.73
CA THR A 71 -3.88 7.45 13.11
C THR A 71 -3.80 7.55 11.58
N ILE A 72 -3.12 8.57 11.03
CA ILE A 72 -2.98 8.71 9.57
C ILE A 72 -2.23 7.52 8.99
N GLY A 73 -1.14 7.08 9.63
CA GLY A 73 -0.42 5.90 9.17
C GLY A 73 -1.29 4.65 9.15
N VAL A 74 -2.06 4.39 10.22
CA VAL A 74 -2.94 3.21 10.28
C VAL A 74 -3.99 3.25 9.19
N LEU A 75 -4.64 4.41 9.03
CA LEU A 75 -5.66 4.61 7.99
C LEU A 75 -5.07 4.41 6.59
N ALA A 76 -3.89 4.98 6.32
CA ALA A 76 -3.23 4.93 5.02
C ALA A 76 -2.78 3.50 4.65
N GLY A 77 -2.09 2.81 5.56
CA GLY A 77 -1.68 1.42 5.31
C GLY A 77 -2.88 0.48 5.15
N THR A 78 -3.94 0.69 5.94
CA THR A 78 -5.15 -0.14 5.85
C THR A 78 -5.90 0.09 4.53
N ILE A 79 -6.13 1.33 4.12
CA ILE A 79 -6.86 1.60 2.87
C ILE A 79 -6.08 1.10 1.66
N HIS A 80 -4.75 1.27 1.65
CA HIS A 80 -3.89 0.77 0.58
C HIS A 80 -4.02 -0.75 0.45
N PHE A 81 -3.81 -1.48 1.55
CA PHE A 81 -4.01 -2.93 1.60
C PHE A 81 -5.41 -3.36 1.14
N CYS A 82 -6.46 -2.65 1.53
CA CYS A 82 -7.81 -2.97 1.09
C CYS A 82 -7.98 -2.81 -0.43
N ILE A 83 -7.34 -1.80 -1.03
CA ILE A 83 -7.35 -1.60 -2.49
C ILE A 83 -6.60 -2.75 -3.16
N ASP A 84 -5.44 -3.16 -2.64
CA ASP A 84 -4.66 -4.27 -3.19
C ASP A 84 -5.38 -5.61 -3.16
N VAL A 85 -5.94 -5.94 -1.99
CA VAL A 85 -6.80 -7.12 -1.83
C VAL A 85 -7.98 -7.07 -2.81
N PHE A 86 -8.60 -5.90 -2.97
CA PHE A 86 -9.77 -5.76 -3.83
C PHE A 86 -9.43 -6.00 -5.30
N HIS A 87 -8.49 -5.25 -5.88
CA HIS A 87 -8.22 -5.35 -7.31
C HIS A 87 -7.61 -6.71 -7.69
N ASN A 88 -6.83 -7.33 -6.81
CA ASN A 88 -6.30 -8.67 -7.03
C ASN A 88 -7.37 -9.76 -6.90
N TYR A 89 -8.29 -9.65 -5.92
CA TYR A 89 -9.39 -10.62 -5.77
C TYR A 89 -10.33 -10.63 -6.99
N PHE A 90 -10.54 -9.47 -7.60
CA PHE A 90 -11.33 -9.33 -8.83
C PHE A 90 -10.53 -9.54 -10.12
N GLU A 91 -9.25 -9.91 -10.02
CA GLU A 91 -8.34 -10.16 -11.16
C GLU A 91 -8.36 -9.01 -12.18
N ILE A 92 -8.38 -7.77 -11.69
CA ILE A 92 -8.48 -6.58 -12.55
C ILE A 92 -7.14 -6.37 -13.26
N GLU A 93 -7.11 -6.61 -14.58
CA GLU A 93 -5.90 -6.38 -15.38
C GLU A 93 -5.58 -4.89 -15.48
N MET A 94 -4.41 -4.50 -14.93
CA MET A 94 -3.95 -3.13 -14.89
C MET A 94 -2.46 -3.06 -15.25
N ASN A 95 -2.08 -2.03 -15.99
CA ASN A 95 -0.67 -1.64 -16.04
C ASN A 95 -0.33 -0.81 -14.78
N GLY A 96 0.96 -0.58 -14.53
CA GLY A 96 1.39 0.16 -13.34
C GLY A 96 0.86 1.59 -13.24
N LEU A 97 0.50 2.25 -14.36
CA LEU A 97 -0.13 3.57 -14.33
C LEU A 97 -1.59 3.49 -13.87
N HIS A 98 -2.34 2.51 -14.37
CA HIS A 98 -3.73 2.28 -13.99
C HIS A 98 -3.84 1.88 -12.51
N HIS A 99 -2.97 1.00 -12.03
CA HIS A 99 -2.88 0.60 -10.62
C HIS A 99 -2.63 1.82 -9.72
N ARG A 100 -1.59 2.61 -9.98
CA ARG A 100 -1.32 3.84 -9.20
C ARG A 100 -2.43 4.87 -9.26
N ALA A 101 -3.08 5.02 -10.41
CA ALA A 101 -4.22 5.93 -10.55
C ALA A 101 -5.42 5.47 -9.71
N LEU A 102 -5.69 4.16 -9.66
CA LEU A 102 -6.72 3.58 -8.81
C LEU A 102 -6.45 3.90 -7.33
N HIS A 103 -5.24 3.61 -6.86
CA HIS A 103 -4.84 3.93 -5.48
C HIS A 103 -5.05 5.42 -5.18
N PHE A 104 -4.45 6.30 -5.98
CA PHE A 104 -4.54 7.74 -5.75
C PHE A 104 -5.98 8.25 -5.68
N VAL A 105 -6.88 7.77 -6.56
CA VAL A 105 -8.28 8.20 -6.58
C VAL A 105 -9.04 7.68 -5.36
N ILE A 106 -8.95 6.39 -5.05
CA ILE A 106 -9.72 5.78 -3.96
C ILE A 106 -9.21 6.26 -2.60
N GLU A 107 -7.90 6.35 -2.41
CA GLU A 107 -7.27 6.87 -1.19
C GLU A 107 -7.64 8.34 -0.97
N SER A 108 -7.64 9.16 -2.03
CA SER A 108 -8.10 10.56 -1.94
C SER A 108 -9.56 10.65 -1.50
N ILE A 109 -10.46 9.88 -2.11
CA ILE A 109 -11.88 9.86 -1.74
C ILE A 109 -12.04 9.41 -0.28
N PHE A 110 -11.31 8.39 0.14
CA PHE A 110 -11.33 7.88 1.50
C PHE A 110 -10.94 8.96 2.52
N PHE A 111 -9.81 9.64 2.33
CA PHE A 111 -9.39 10.70 3.25
C PHE A 111 -10.24 11.96 3.17
N MET A 112 -10.81 12.28 2.00
CA MET A 112 -11.82 13.35 1.89
C MET A 112 -13.02 13.07 2.78
N ILE A 113 -13.53 11.83 2.78
CA ILE A 113 -14.67 11.43 3.61
C ILE A 113 -14.26 11.47 5.07
N ILE A 114 -13.19 10.76 5.45
CA ILE A 114 -12.77 10.61 6.85
C ILE A 114 -12.45 11.95 7.52
N LEU A 115 -11.79 12.88 6.82
CA LEU A 115 -11.47 14.21 7.38
C LEU A 115 -12.63 15.21 7.29
N SER A 116 -13.74 14.86 6.63
CA SER A 116 -14.95 15.67 6.58
C SER A 116 -15.97 15.33 7.68
N LEU A 117 -15.79 14.19 8.34
CA LEU A 117 -16.59 13.71 9.47
C LEU A 117 -16.09 14.31 10.79
#